data_AF-X0U899-F1
#
_entry.id   AF-X0U899-F1
#
_cell.length_a   1.000
_cell.length_b   1.000
_cell.length_c   1.000
_cell.angle_alpha   90.00
_cell.angle_beta   90.00
_cell.angle_gamma   90.00
#
_symmetry.space_group_name_H-M   'P 1'
#
loop_
_entity.id
_entity.type
_entity.pdbx_description
1 polymer ?
#
loop_
_entity_poly.entity_id
_entity_poly.type
_entity_poly.pdbx_seq_one_letter_code
_entity_poly.pdbx_strand_id
1 'polypeptide(L)'
;MALIGNIQLISDFLEKFSQLGLSGFRINRICLIGGSSIDKTILPESVTIYKSIQDLLENPEFDTLAFNSSQGELSDEEIQQILQLKFQGVSVYDFPSFYENITGKIPLDYVDCNWLLSDSGFQGKVSTYYLKVKKLIDIFFSTILLIVTFPLCVLLAIAIKLESKGKVFF
;
A
#
# COMPACT_ATOMS: atom_id res chain seq x y z
N MET A 1 -5.00 3.62 -16.61
CA MET A 1 -4.14 4.27 -15.60
C MET A 1 -3.52 5.52 -16.20
N ALA A 2 -3.48 6.60 -15.42
CA ALA A 2 -2.79 7.84 -15.74
C ALA A 2 -1.51 7.96 -14.89
N LEU A 3 -0.40 8.39 -15.50
CA LEU A 3 0.87 8.64 -14.81
C LEU A 3 1.20 10.13 -14.83
N ILE A 4 1.63 10.67 -13.69
CA ILE A 4 2.11 12.05 -13.56
C ILE A 4 3.58 12.03 -13.15
N GLY A 5 4.45 12.69 -13.92
CA GLY A 5 5.86 12.81 -13.56
C GLY A 5 6.74 13.43 -14.65
N ASN A 6 8.04 13.46 -14.39
CA ASN A 6 9.04 13.84 -15.38
C ASN A 6 9.27 12.70 -16.38
N ILE A 7 9.71 13.02 -17.60
CA ILE A 7 9.92 12.06 -18.69
C ILE A 7 10.86 10.91 -18.31
N GLN A 8 11.99 11.20 -17.66
CA GLN A 8 12.97 10.18 -17.26
C GLN A 8 12.36 9.18 -16.27
N LEU A 9 11.55 9.69 -15.34
CA LEU A 9 10.93 8.89 -14.32
C LEU A 9 9.85 7.98 -14.91
N ILE A 10 9.07 8.52 -15.87
CA ILE A 10 8.04 7.76 -16.58
C ILE A 10 8.67 6.69 -17.46
N SER A 11 9.77 6.96 -18.17
CA SER A 11 10.46 5.93 -18.98
C SER A 11 10.99 4.79 -18.12
N ASP A 12 11.66 5.12 -17.02
CA ASP A 12 12.23 4.12 -16.10
C ASP A 12 11.11 3.30 -15.44
N PHE A 13 9.98 3.95 -15.12
CA PHE A 13 8.80 3.27 -14.60
C PHE A 13 8.17 2.35 -15.64
N LEU A 14 8.04 2.79 -16.90
CA LEU A 14 7.48 1.98 -17.99
C LEU A 14 8.35 0.75 -18.30
N GLU A 15 9.66 0.91 -18.31
CA GLU A 15 10.59 -0.20 -18.54
C GLU A 15 10.46 -1.25 -17.43
N LYS A 16 10.49 -0.82 -16.16
CA LYS A 16 10.26 -1.71 -15.01
C LYS A 16 8.87 -2.35 -15.04
N PHE A 17 7.85 -1.56 -15.37
CA PHE A 17 6.46 -2.01 -15.45
C PHE A 17 6.27 -3.10 -16.52
N SER A 18 6.90 -2.93 -17.68
CA SER A 18 6.94 -3.93 -18.76
C SER A 18 7.63 -5.22 -18.32
N GLN A 19 8.77 -5.12 -17.63
CA GLN A 19 9.50 -6.28 -17.08
C GLN A 19 8.70 -7.05 -16.01
N LEU A 20 7.86 -6.35 -15.25
CA LEU A 20 7.03 -6.96 -14.20
C LEU A 20 5.85 -7.77 -14.75
N GLY A 21 5.55 -7.70 -16.06
CA GLY A 21 4.50 -8.52 -16.69
C GLY A 21 3.10 -8.26 -16.11
N LEU A 22 2.86 -7.05 -15.59
CA LEU A 22 1.62 -6.68 -14.90
C LEU A 22 0.50 -6.41 -15.91
N SER A 23 -0.07 -7.48 -16.43
CA SER A 23 -1.14 -7.48 -17.45
C SER A 23 -2.46 -6.82 -16.99
N GLY A 24 -2.59 -6.50 -15.70
CA GLY A 24 -3.81 -5.94 -15.11
C GLY A 24 -4.00 -4.43 -15.31
N PHE A 25 -2.93 -3.68 -15.58
CA PHE A 25 -3.04 -2.22 -15.77
C PHE A 25 -2.59 -1.82 -17.17
N ARG A 26 -3.50 -1.15 -17.89
CA ARG A 26 -3.18 -0.47 -19.15
C ARG A 26 -2.91 1.00 -18.88
N ILE A 27 -1.72 1.45 -19.24
CA ILE A 27 -1.33 2.85 -19.19
C ILE A 27 -1.89 3.50 -20.46
N ASN A 28 -2.85 4.41 -20.28
CA ASN A 28 -3.59 5.01 -21.39
C ASN A 28 -3.30 6.51 -21.52
N ARG A 29 -2.87 7.15 -20.43
CA ARG A 29 -2.62 8.60 -20.36
C ARG A 29 -1.36 8.91 -19.54
N ILE A 30 -0.60 9.90 -19.98
CA ILE A 30 0.58 10.42 -19.27
C ILE A 30 0.45 11.94 -19.17
N CYS A 31 0.62 12.50 -17.98
CA CYS A 31 0.69 13.93 -17.75
C CYS A 31 2.12 14.29 -17.33
N LEU A 32 2.68 15.31 -17.96
CA LEU A 32 4.03 15.78 -17.66
C LEU A 32 3.96 17.08 -16.89
N ILE A 33 4.73 17.15 -15.82
CA ILE A 33 4.88 18.36 -15.02
C ILE A 33 6.27 18.93 -15.31
N GLY A 34 6.33 20.23 -15.60
CA GLY A 34 7.60 20.95 -15.85
C GLY A 34 7.86 21.40 -17.30
N GLY A 35 6.86 21.44 -18.18
CA GLY A 35 6.99 22.03 -19.53
C GLY A 35 7.92 21.29 -20.49
N SER A 36 8.45 20.12 -20.10
CA SER A 36 9.28 19.27 -20.95
C SER A 36 8.40 18.44 -21.90
N SER A 37 8.67 18.57 -23.20
CA SER A 37 7.97 17.84 -24.26
C SER A 37 8.58 16.45 -24.45
N ILE A 38 7.76 15.39 -24.42
CA ILE A 38 8.20 14.03 -24.76
C ILE A 38 8.36 13.91 -26.27
N ASP A 39 9.49 13.36 -26.69
CA ASP A 39 9.62 12.80 -28.03
C ASP A 39 8.81 11.48 -28.09
N LYS A 40 7.80 11.43 -28.96
CA LYS A 40 6.76 10.37 -29.05
C LYS A 40 7.30 8.95 -29.30
N THR A 41 8.61 8.80 -29.51
CA THR A 41 9.28 7.59 -29.98
C THR A 41 9.43 6.49 -28.92
N ILE A 42 9.30 6.81 -27.63
CA ILE A 42 9.52 5.87 -26.50
C ILE A 42 8.19 5.32 -25.94
N LEU A 43 7.05 5.85 -26.38
CA LEU A 43 5.74 5.53 -25.83
C LEU A 43 4.93 4.60 -26.74
N PRO A 44 4.18 3.63 -26.19
CA PRO A 44 3.25 2.84 -26.98
C PRO A 44 2.18 3.74 -27.63
N GLU A 45 1.82 3.47 -28.89
CA GLU A 45 0.96 4.31 -29.74
C GLU A 45 -0.43 4.68 -29.16
N SER A 46 -0.86 4.02 -28.08
CA SER A 46 -2.16 4.24 -27.43
C SER A 46 -2.16 5.30 -26.33
N VAL A 47 -1.05 6.00 -26.06
CA VAL A 47 -0.94 6.90 -24.90
C VAL A 47 -1.21 8.37 -25.26
N THR A 48 -2.18 8.98 -24.58
CA THR A 48 -2.49 10.41 -24.73
C THR A 48 -1.65 11.24 -23.74
N ILE A 49 -0.93 12.25 -24.25
CA ILE A 49 -0.06 13.13 -23.45
C ILE A 49 -0.80 14.42 -23.10
N TYR A 50 -0.83 14.76 -21.82
CA TYR A 50 -1.43 15.99 -21.30
C TYR A 50 -0.36 16.90 -20.70
N LYS A 51 -0.49 18.21 -20.94
CA LYS A 51 0.40 19.25 -20.41
C LYS A 51 -0.12 19.85 -19.10
N SER A 52 -1.41 19.69 -18.82
CA SER A 52 -2.07 20.15 -17.60
C SER A 52 -2.96 19.05 -17.04
N ILE A 53 -3.04 18.96 -15.72
CA ILE A 53 -3.95 18.04 -15.01
C ILE A 53 -5.42 18.44 -15.27
N GLN A 54 -5.69 19.71 -15.60
CA GLN A 54 -7.03 20.20 -15.99
C GLN A 54 -7.55 19.50 -17.25
N ASP A 55 -6.70 19.31 -18.26
CA ASP A 55 -7.06 18.62 -19.50
C ASP A 55 -7.30 17.12 -19.27
N LEU A 56 -6.66 16.56 -18.23
CA LEU A 56 -6.87 15.19 -17.78
C LEU A 56 -8.22 15.04 -17.06
N LEU A 57 -8.63 16.05 -16.29
CA LEU A 57 -9.89 16.13 -15.56
C LEU A 57 -11.11 16.21 -16.49
N GLU A 58 -10.98 16.82 -17.67
CA GLU A 58 -12.09 16.94 -18.64
C GLU A 58 -12.50 15.59 -19.28
N ASN A 59 -11.61 14.58 -19.26
CA ASN A 59 -11.89 13.24 -19.79
C ASN A 59 -11.55 12.14 -18.76
N PRO A 60 -12.39 11.96 -17.72
CA PRO A 60 -12.12 11.04 -16.61
C PRO A 60 -12.38 9.56 -16.99
N GLU A 61 -11.84 9.10 -18.12
CA GLU A 61 -11.81 7.67 -18.48
C GLU A 61 -10.57 6.97 -17.91
N PHE A 62 -10.33 7.12 -16.60
CA PHE A 62 -9.28 6.38 -15.90
C PHE A 62 -9.63 6.14 -14.43
N ASP A 63 -9.44 4.91 -13.98
CA ASP A 63 -9.78 4.52 -12.60
C ASP A 63 -8.63 4.72 -11.61
N THR A 64 -7.41 4.90 -12.12
CA THR A 64 -6.18 4.95 -11.30
C THR A 64 -5.21 5.98 -11.82
N LEU A 65 -4.76 6.85 -10.91
CA LEU A 65 -3.71 7.85 -11.09
C LEU A 65 -2.51 7.46 -10.24
N ALA A 66 -1.32 7.36 -10.83
CA ALA A 66 -0.10 7.38 -10.06
C ALA A 66 0.68 8.67 -10.30
N PHE A 67 1.24 9.24 -9.25
CA PHE A 67 2.12 10.41 -9.31
C PHE A 67 3.36 10.14 -8.46
N ASN A 68 4.46 10.86 -8.70
CA ASN A 68 5.62 10.81 -7.82
C ASN A 68 5.58 11.98 -6.83
N SER A 69 5.47 11.71 -5.53
CA SER A 69 5.42 12.75 -4.50
C SER A 69 6.78 13.40 -4.18
N SER A 70 7.88 12.89 -4.73
CA SER A 70 9.23 13.17 -4.23
C SER A 70 10.09 14.04 -5.15
N GLN A 71 9.87 13.98 -6.47
CA GLN A 71 10.68 14.72 -7.47
C GLN A 71 9.93 15.83 -8.23
N GLY A 72 8.75 16.23 -7.77
CA GLY A 72 8.01 17.35 -8.34
C GLY A 72 7.45 18.21 -7.22
N GLU A 73 7.86 19.48 -7.17
CA GLU A 73 7.10 20.51 -6.44
C GLU A 73 5.77 20.70 -7.17
N LEU A 74 4.80 19.83 -6.85
CA LEU A 74 3.43 20.04 -7.28
C LEU A 74 2.99 21.38 -6.70
N SER A 75 2.56 22.29 -7.57
CA SER A 75 1.94 23.54 -7.14
C SER A 75 0.68 23.24 -6.32
N ASP A 76 0.32 24.15 -5.41
CA ASP A 76 -0.90 24.02 -4.60
C ASP A 76 -2.15 23.80 -5.49
N GLU A 77 -2.17 24.37 -6.69
CA GLU A 77 -3.23 24.20 -7.68
C GLU A 77 -3.31 22.77 -8.23
N GLU A 78 -2.16 22.14 -8.53
CA GLU A 78 -2.09 20.76 -9.00
C GLU A 78 -2.48 19.77 -7.89
N ILE A 79 -2.08 20.03 -6.65
CA ILE A 79 -2.48 19.23 -5.48
C ILE A 79 -4.00 19.29 -5.31
N GLN A 80 -4.62 20.46 -5.43
CA GLN A 80 -6.08 20.59 -5.36
C GLN A 80 -6.78 19.82 -6.47
N GLN A 81 -6.24 19.81 -7.69
CA GLN A 81 -6.79 19.06 -8.81
C GLN A 81 -6.69 17.55 -8.63
N ILE A 82 -5.55 17.05 -8.15
CA ILE A 82 -5.37 15.64 -7.80
C ILE A 82 -6.33 15.24 -6.68
N LEU A 83 -6.55 16.13 -5.70
CA LEU A 83 -7.49 15.89 -4.61
C LEU A 83 -8.94 15.83 -5.11
N GLN A 84 -9.32 16.67 -6.07
CA GLN A 84 -10.63 16.60 -6.72
C GLN A 84 -10.84 15.26 -7.44
N LEU A 85 -9.82 14.74 -8.14
CA LEU A 85 -9.88 13.39 -8.74
C LEU A 85 -10.11 12.31 -7.68
N LYS A 86 -9.44 12.41 -6.53
CA LYS A 86 -9.65 11.48 -5.41
C LYS A 86 -11.10 11.53 -4.90
N PHE A 87 -11.70 12.70 -4.82
CA PHE A 87 -13.11 12.87 -4.44
C PHE A 87 -14.10 12.36 -5.50
N GLN A 88 -13.71 12.37 -6.78
CA GLN A 88 -14.50 11.79 -7.87
C GLN A 88 -14.42 10.25 -7.92
N GLY A 89 -13.69 9.62 -7.00
CA GLY A 89 -13.58 8.16 -6.91
C GLY A 89 -12.40 7.57 -7.68
N VAL A 90 -11.53 8.41 -8.25
CA VAL A 90 -10.29 7.94 -8.88
C VAL A 90 -9.30 7.52 -7.79
N SER A 91 -8.75 6.32 -7.92
CA SER A 91 -7.73 5.84 -6.98
C SER A 91 -6.39 6.52 -7.25
N VAL A 92 -5.96 7.37 -6.33
CA VAL A 92 -4.69 8.09 -6.42
C VAL A 92 -3.63 7.39 -5.58
N TYR A 93 -2.51 7.01 -6.20
CA TYR A 93 -1.38 6.36 -5.56
C TYR A 93 -0.07 7.13 -5.80
N ASP A 94 0.85 7.08 -4.86
CA ASP A 94 2.25 7.44 -5.13
C ASP A 94 2.95 6.29 -5.86
N PHE A 95 3.99 6.58 -6.65
CA PHE A 95 4.75 5.58 -7.40
C PHE A 95 5.28 4.43 -6.52
N PRO A 96 5.92 4.69 -5.36
CA PRO A 96 6.41 3.62 -4.51
C PRO A 96 5.26 2.81 -3.89
N SER A 97 4.19 3.48 -3.46
CA SER A 97 3.01 2.82 -2.86
C SER A 97 2.24 1.98 -3.87
N PHE A 98 2.18 2.40 -5.14
CA PHE A 98 1.61 1.62 -6.24
C PHE A 98 2.44 0.37 -6.52
N TYR A 99 3.76 0.53 -6.60
CA TYR A 99 4.69 -0.58 -6.81
C TYR A 99 4.63 -1.59 -5.66
N GLU A 100 4.56 -1.12 -4.41
CA GLU A 100 4.41 -1.95 -3.23
C GLU A 100 3.06 -2.70 -3.21
N ASN A 101 1.96 -2.04 -3.58
CA ASN A 101 0.63 -2.68 -3.63
C ASN A 101 0.62 -3.88 -4.58
N ILE A 102 1.31 -3.74 -5.72
CA ILE A 102 1.31 -4.78 -6.75
C ILE A 102 2.34 -5.86 -6.49
N THR A 103 3.57 -5.49 -6.12
CA THR A 103 4.69 -6.44 -6.01
C THR A 103 4.92 -6.94 -4.59
N GLY A 104 4.32 -6.28 -3.59
CA GLY A 104 4.63 -6.50 -2.17
C GLY A 104 6.04 -6.06 -1.77
N LYS A 105 6.78 -5.39 -2.67
CA LYS A 105 8.15 -4.91 -2.46
C LYS A 105 8.21 -3.41 -2.62
N ILE A 106 9.02 -2.75 -1.81
CA ILE A 106 9.21 -1.30 -1.88
C ILE A 106 10.41 -1.03 -2.82
N PRO A 107 10.25 -0.25 -3.90
CA PRO A 107 11.35 0.08 -4.81
C PRO A 107 12.22 1.20 -4.21
N LEU A 108 13.48 0.91 -3.92
CA LEU A 108 14.39 1.90 -3.30
C LEU A 108 14.67 3.12 -4.18
N ASP A 109 14.57 2.98 -5.50
CA ASP A 109 14.89 4.06 -6.46
C ASP A 109 13.89 5.22 -6.44
N TYR A 110 12.69 5.01 -5.88
CA TYR A 110 11.61 6.01 -5.86
C TYR A 110 11.22 6.42 -4.44
N VAL A 111 11.94 5.94 -3.42
CA VAL A 111 11.62 6.17 -2.01
C VAL A 111 12.48 7.28 -1.44
N ASP A 112 11.84 8.36 -1.02
CA ASP A 112 12.49 9.47 -0.32
C ASP A 112 12.09 9.53 1.16
N CYS A 113 12.89 10.24 1.97
CA CYS A 113 12.64 10.43 3.41
C CYS A 113 11.24 10.97 3.71
N ASN A 114 10.71 11.86 2.86
CA ASN A 114 9.35 12.38 3.03
C ASN A 114 8.29 11.30 2.81
N TRP A 115 8.50 10.41 1.83
CA TRP A 115 7.63 9.25 1.63
C TRP A 115 7.72 8.28 2.81
N LEU A 116 8.92 8.01 3.34
CA LEU A 116 9.09 7.15 4.52
C LEU A 116 8.35 7.66 5.77
N LEU A 117 8.27 8.99 5.93
CA LEU A 117 7.54 9.62 7.02
C LEU A 117 6.01 9.64 6.78
N SER A 118 5.60 9.74 5.52
CA SER A 118 4.20 9.89 5.12
C SER A 118 3.50 8.55 4.91
N ASP A 119 4.25 7.53 4.50
CA ASP A 119 3.72 6.21 4.18
C ASP A 119 3.60 5.36 5.45
N SER A 120 2.38 4.95 5.74
CA SER A 120 2.09 4.02 6.83
C SER A 120 2.63 2.60 6.58
N GLY A 121 3.22 2.30 5.41
CA GLY A 121 3.59 0.95 4.97
C GLY A 121 4.69 0.26 5.79
N PHE A 122 5.50 0.99 6.58
CA PHE A 122 6.40 0.35 7.55
C PHE A 122 5.64 -0.36 8.68
N GLN A 123 4.46 0.15 9.04
CA GLN A 123 3.50 -0.59 9.84
C GLN A 123 2.71 -1.43 8.85
N GLY A 124 3.24 -2.60 8.48
CA GLY A 124 2.68 -3.45 7.43
C GLY A 124 1.15 -3.47 7.48
N LYS A 125 0.50 -3.42 6.30
CA LYS A 125 -0.95 -3.27 6.05
C LYS A 125 -1.81 -4.39 6.64
N VAL A 126 -1.57 -4.73 7.90
CA VAL A 126 -2.37 -5.62 8.70
C VAL A 126 -3.53 -4.77 9.17
N SER A 127 -4.67 -4.94 8.49
CA SER A 127 -5.90 -4.27 8.87
C SER A 127 -6.09 -4.36 10.38
N THR A 128 -6.33 -3.22 11.04
CA THR A 128 -6.60 -3.18 12.49
C THR A 128 -7.71 -4.15 12.88
N TYR A 129 -8.65 -4.41 11.95
CA TYR A 129 -9.68 -5.43 12.10
C TYR A 129 -9.11 -6.85 12.24
N TYR A 130 -8.16 -7.23 11.37
CA TYR A 130 -7.49 -8.53 11.44
C TYR A 130 -6.78 -8.72 12.78
N LEU A 131 -6.06 -7.70 13.27
CA LEU A 131 -5.40 -7.77 14.59
C LEU A 131 -6.40 -7.95 15.74
N LYS A 132 -7.55 -7.28 15.68
CA LYS A 132 -8.61 -7.43 16.69
C LYS A 132 -9.23 -8.83 16.67
N VAL A 133 -9.53 -9.35 15.48
CA VAL A 133 -10.10 -10.70 15.31
C VAL A 133 -9.11 -11.76 15.81
N LYS A 134 -7.82 -11.63 15.47
CA LYS A 134 -6.78 -12.54 15.98
C LYS A 134 -6.73 -12.54 17.51
N LYS A 135 -6.72 -11.37 18.14
CA LYS A 135 -6.75 -11.26 19.61
C LYS A 135 -7.99 -11.91 20.23
N LEU A 136 -9.16 -11.75 19.62
CA LEU A 136 -10.39 -12.38 20.10
C LEU A 136 -10.31 -13.90 20.01
N ILE A 137 -9.77 -14.44 18.91
CA ILE A 137 -9.53 -15.87 18.73
C ILE A 137 -8.56 -16.38 19.80
N ASP A 138 -7.43 -15.70 20.00
CA ASP A 138 -6.42 -16.10 20.99
C ASP A 138 -7.01 -16.12 22.41
N ILE A 139 -7.79 -15.11 22.80
CA ILE A 139 -8.45 -15.06 24.12
C ILE A 139 -9.50 -16.16 24.25
N PHE A 140 -10.27 -16.42 23.20
CA PHE A 140 -11.31 -17.45 23.21
C PHE A 140 -10.72 -18.85 23.40
N PHE A 141 -9.72 -19.21 22.58
CA PHE A 141 -9.03 -20.49 22.69
C PHE A 141 -8.27 -20.64 24.01
N SER A 142 -7.59 -19.58 24.46
CA SER A 142 -6.90 -19.59 25.76
C SER A 142 -7.86 -19.83 26.92
N THR A 143 -9.05 -19.20 26.89
CA THR A 143 -10.08 -19.37 27.93
C THR A 143 -10.65 -20.78 27.93
N ILE A 144 -10.93 -21.36 26.76
CA ILE A 144 -11.39 -22.74 26.64
C ILE A 144 -10.33 -23.70 27.17
N LEU A 145 -9.08 -23.52 26.76
CA LEU A 145 -7.97 -24.35 27.20
C LEU A 145 -7.78 -24.27 28.72
N LEU A 146 -7.93 -23.09 29.30
CA LEU A 146 -7.88 -22.88 30.75
C LEU A 146 -8.99 -23.67 31.45
N ILE A 147 -10.24 -23.57 30.99
CA ILE A 147 -11.37 -24.27 31.60
C ILE A 147 -11.20 -25.79 31.52
N VAL A 148 -10.65 -26.31 30.41
CA VAL A 148 -10.42 -27.74 30.21
C VAL A 148 -9.22 -28.24 31.03
N THR A 149 -8.14 -27.47 31.12
CA THR A 149 -6.93 -27.86 31.87
C THR A 149 -7.07 -27.61 33.37
N PHE A 150 -7.93 -26.69 33.81
CA PHE A 150 -8.18 -26.39 35.22
C PHE A 150 -8.59 -27.62 36.06
N PRO A 151 -9.61 -28.43 35.69
CA PRO A 151 -9.96 -29.63 36.45
C PRO A 151 -8.83 -30.66 36.47
N LEU A 152 -8.06 -30.77 35.39
CA LEU A 152 -6.90 -31.66 35.32
C LEU A 152 -5.79 -31.19 36.27
N CYS A 153 -5.53 -29.89 36.34
CA CYS A 153 -4.60 -29.29 37.31
C CYS A 153 -5.08 -29.49 38.77
N VAL A 154 -6.38 -29.40 39.04
CA VAL A 154 -6.95 -29.67 40.37
C VAL A 154 -6.76 -31.13 40.76
N LEU A 155 -7.01 -32.07 39.84
CA LEU A 155 -6.77 -33.49 40.08
C LEU A 155 -5.28 -33.76 40.36
N LEU A 156 -4.39 -33.16 39.56
CA LEU A 156 -2.95 -33.28 39.75
C LEU A 156 -2.52 -32.73 41.12
N ALA A 157 -3.05 -31.57 41.52
CA ALA A 157 -2.83 -30.96 42.82
C ALA A 157 -3.28 -31.86 43.99
N ILE A 158 -4.43 -32.52 43.87
CA ILE A 158 -4.92 -33.47 44.88
C ILE A 158 -4.00 -34.69 44.94
N ALA A 159 -3.61 -35.25 43.80
CA ALA A 159 -2.71 -36.41 43.74
C ALA A 159 -1.35 -36.10 44.40
N ILE A 160 -0.74 -34.96 44.09
CA ILE A 160 0.52 -34.50 44.70
C ILE A 160 0.38 -34.35 46.22
N LYS A 161 -0.75 -33.81 46.70
CA LYS A 161 -1.00 -33.65 48.14
C LYS A 161 -1.18 -34.97 48.88
N LEU A 162 -1.66 -36.01 48.20
CA LEU A 162 -1.78 -37.36 48.79
C LEU A 162 -0.44 -38.09 48.81
N GLU A 163 0.42 -37.83 47.82
CA GLU A 163 1.73 -38.49 47.69
C GLU A 163 2.83 -37.79 48.51
N SER A 164 2.73 -36.47 48.74
CA SER A 164 3.73 -35.66 49.45
C SER A 164 3.16 -34.96 50.69
N LYS A 165 3.92 -34.95 51.80
CA LYS A 165 3.62 -34.17 53.03
C LYS A 165 3.79 -32.64 52.84
N GLY A 166 4.24 -32.19 51.66
CA GLY A 166 4.49 -30.78 51.34
C GLY A 166 3.29 -30.04 50.74
N LYS A 167 3.36 -28.70 50.70
CA LYS A 167 2.32 -27.84 50.10
C LYS A 167 2.30 -27.98 48.56
N VAL A 168 1.11 -27.83 47.98
CA VAL A 168 0.82 -27.97 46.54
C VAL A 168 1.41 -26.83 45.70
N PHE A 169 1.51 -25.63 46.27
CA PHE A 169 2.20 -24.50 45.68
C PHE A 169 3.39 -24.16 46.58
N PHE A 170 4.52 -23.86 45.94
CA PHE A 170 5.80 -23.54 46.58
C PHE A 170 5.72 -22.27 47.42
#